data_AF-A0A976Q6N3-F1
#
_entry.id   AF-A0A976Q6N3-F1
#
_cell.length_a   1.000
_cell.length_b   1.000
_cell.length_c   1.000
_cell.angle_alpha   90.00
_cell.angle_beta   90.00
_cell.angle_gamma   90.00
#
_symmetry.space_group_name_H-M   'P 1'
#
loop_
_entity.id
_entity.type
_entity.pdbx_description
1 polymer ?
#
loop_
_entity_poly.entity_id
_entity_poly.type
_entity_poly.pdbx_seq_one_letter_code
_entity_poly.pdbx_strand_id
1 'polypeptide(L)'
;MKWNKQNSWVDIFLWSNHFYGLCAIALASETSYTLLQHPLTFLQLCFLYVSTLLYYTYAYVIASQKAIISPRVIWYQTNKNYLFIRQCILAIVIVYLGFFKLNMGTIVLSLSLSNKLILC
;
A
#
# COMPACT_ATOMS: atom_id res chain seq x y z
N MET A 1 2.02 -33.51 10.49
CA MET A 1 0.93 -32.59 10.12
C MET A 1 1.22 -32.06 8.71
N LYS A 2 0.67 -32.71 7.67
CA LYS A 2 0.86 -32.31 6.27
C LYS A 2 -0.02 -31.10 5.99
N TRP A 3 0.57 -29.91 5.92
CA TRP A 3 -0.15 -28.70 5.56
C TRP A 3 -0.48 -28.75 4.06
N ASN A 4 -1.78 -28.74 3.79
CA ASN A 4 -2.35 -28.84 2.46
C ASN A 4 -1.99 -27.58 1.65
N LYS A 5 -1.75 -27.77 0.36
CA LYS A 5 -1.24 -26.81 -0.63
C LYS A 5 -1.94 -25.45 -0.54
N GLN A 6 -1.25 -24.41 -0.03
CA GLN A 6 -1.72 -23.02 -0.03
C GLN A 6 -1.72 -22.44 -1.46
N ASN A 7 -2.75 -22.74 -2.24
CA ASN A 7 -2.92 -22.26 -3.61
C ASN A 7 -4.33 -21.68 -3.86
N SER A 8 -4.96 -21.07 -2.86
CA SER A 8 -6.20 -20.33 -3.13
C SER A 8 -5.89 -18.93 -3.63
N TRP A 9 -6.49 -18.51 -4.73
CA TRP A 9 -6.43 -17.11 -5.20
C TRP A 9 -6.90 -16.11 -4.12
N VAL A 10 -7.79 -16.57 -3.25
CA VAL A 10 -8.31 -15.81 -2.10
C VAL A 10 -7.20 -15.50 -1.09
N ASP A 11 -6.29 -16.46 -0.88
CA ASP A 11 -5.15 -16.31 0.01
C ASP A 11 -4.18 -15.25 -0.51
N ILE A 12 -3.90 -15.27 -1.81
CA ILE A 12 -3.06 -14.25 -2.44
C ILE A 12 -3.72 -12.87 -2.33
N PHE A 13 -5.03 -12.78 -2.61
CA PHE A 13 -5.76 -11.51 -2.55
C PHE A 13 -5.81 -10.92 -1.13
N LEU A 14 -6.19 -11.73 -0.12
CA LEU A 14 -6.34 -11.28 1.26
C LEU A 14 -5.00 -11.12 1.97
N TRP A 15 -4.02 -11.99 1.71
CA TRP A 15 -2.72 -11.94 2.39
C TRP A 15 -1.75 -10.99 1.70
N SER A 16 -1.86 -10.72 0.40
CA SER A 16 -1.04 -9.68 -0.27
C SER A 16 -1.58 -8.25 -0.09
N ASN A 17 -2.54 -8.05 0.82
CA ASN A 17 -3.13 -6.76 1.18
C ASN A 17 -3.89 -6.02 0.05
N HIS A 18 -4.29 -6.73 -1.01
CA HIS A 18 -5.05 -6.13 -2.11
C HIS A 18 -6.42 -5.60 -1.65
N PHE A 19 -7.06 -6.31 -0.73
CA PHE A 19 -8.30 -5.87 -0.09
C PHE A 19 -8.15 -4.49 0.57
N TYR A 20 -7.10 -4.28 1.38
CA TYR A 20 -6.84 -2.99 2.02
C TYR A 20 -6.59 -1.87 1.01
N GLY A 21 -5.89 -2.18 -0.09
CA GLY A 21 -5.70 -1.22 -1.18
C GLY A 21 -7.01 -0.79 -1.84
N LEU A 22 -7.94 -1.72 -2.07
CA LEU A 22 -9.26 -1.39 -2.62
C LEU A 22 -10.11 -0.57 -1.64
N CYS A 23 -10.08 -0.92 -0.34
CA CYS A 23 -10.74 -0.12 0.69
C CYS A 23 -10.18 1.32 0.73
N ALA A 24 -8.87 1.49 0.59
CA ALA A 24 -8.25 2.81 0.56
C ALA A 24 -8.68 3.62 -0.68
N ILE A 25 -8.74 2.99 -1.86
CA ILE A 25 -9.30 3.62 -3.07
C ILE A 25 -10.75 4.05 -2.84
N ALA A 26 -11.59 3.16 -2.32
CA ALA A 26 -13.01 3.43 -2.13
C ALA A 26 -13.21 4.61 -1.16
N LEU A 27 -12.55 4.57 -0.01
CA LEU A 27 -12.61 5.64 0.99
C LEU A 27 -12.11 6.97 0.44
N ALA A 28 -10.98 6.98 -0.27
CA ALA A 28 -10.45 8.20 -0.87
C ALA A 28 -11.36 8.74 -1.97
N SER A 29 -11.98 7.88 -2.77
CA SER A 29 -12.92 8.27 -3.82
C SER A 29 -14.18 8.88 -3.22
N GLU A 30 -14.75 8.25 -2.19
CA GLU A 30 -15.91 8.76 -1.46
C GLU A 30 -15.62 10.11 -0.80
N THR A 31 -14.46 10.22 -0.14
CA THR A 31 -14.03 11.47 0.52
C THR A 31 -13.82 12.58 -0.51
N SER A 32 -13.16 12.28 -1.62
CA SER A 32 -12.89 13.26 -2.68
C SER A 32 -14.17 13.72 -3.37
N TYR A 33 -15.12 12.81 -3.58
CA TYR A 33 -16.43 13.14 -4.13
C TYR A 33 -17.26 13.99 -3.15
N THR A 34 -17.31 13.59 -1.87
CA THR A 34 -18.18 14.23 -0.88
C THR A 34 -17.64 15.57 -0.40
N LEU A 35 -16.36 15.64 -0.03
CA LEU A 35 -15.76 16.84 0.58
C LEU A 35 -15.17 17.80 -0.46
N LEU A 36 -14.45 17.27 -1.44
CA LEU A 36 -13.72 18.09 -2.42
C LEU A 36 -14.52 18.35 -3.70
N GLN A 37 -15.64 17.63 -3.88
CA GLN A 37 -16.47 17.69 -5.09
C GLN A 37 -15.65 17.47 -6.38
N HIS A 38 -14.56 16.70 -6.27
CA HIS A 38 -13.63 16.45 -7.35
C HIS A 38 -13.28 14.97 -7.38
N PRO A 39 -13.49 14.25 -8.50
CA PRO A 39 -13.11 12.84 -8.59
C PRO A 39 -11.59 12.68 -8.64
N LEU A 40 -11.07 11.61 -8.02
CA LEU A 40 -9.66 11.28 -8.13
C LEU A 40 -9.34 10.77 -9.54
N THR A 41 -8.21 11.21 -10.08
CA THR A 41 -7.69 10.70 -11.35
C THR A 41 -7.22 9.26 -11.19
N PHE A 42 -7.21 8.51 -12.29
CA PHE A 42 -6.70 7.13 -12.31
C PHE A 42 -5.28 7.03 -11.73
N LEU A 43 -4.40 8.00 -12.01
CA LEU A 43 -3.04 8.04 -11.49
C LEU A 43 -3.00 8.21 -9.95
N GLN A 44 -3.87 9.05 -9.39
CA GLN A 44 -4.00 9.21 -7.94
C GLN A 44 -4.53 7.94 -7.29
N LEU A 45 -5.50 7.26 -7.91
CA LEU A 45 -6.02 5.98 -7.43
C LEU A 45 -4.94 4.88 -7.46
N CYS A 46 -4.17 4.79 -8.55
CA CYS A 46 -3.02 3.88 -8.63
C CYS A 46 -1.98 4.18 -7.55
N PHE A 47 -1.66 5.46 -7.36
CA PHE A 47 -0.70 5.87 -6.34
C PHE A 47 -1.14 5.49 -4.93
N LEU A 48 -2.41 5.76 -4.58
CA LEU A 48 -2.99 5.37 -3.29
C LEU A 48 -2.91 3.85 -3.09
N TYR A 49 -3.37 3.09 -4.07
CA TYR A 49 -3.37 1.62 -4.00
C TYR A 49 -1.98 1.01 -3.79
N VAL A 50 -1.01 1.42 -4.60
CA VAL A 50 0.37 0.91 -4.53
C VAL A 50 1.01 1.33 -3.21
N SER A 51 0.76 2.55 -2.74
CA SER A 51 1.24 3.04 -1.44
C SER A 51 0.67 2.24 -0.27
N THR A 52 -0.64 1.96 -0.29
CA THR A 52 -1.28 1.12 0.73
C THR A 52 -0.70 -0.30 0.73
N LEU A 53 -0.50 -0.88 -0.45
CA LEU A 53 0.13 -2.20 -0.59
C LEU A 53 1.55 -2.23 -0.01
N LEU A 54 2.37 -1.22 -0.32
CA LEU A 54 3.73 -1.12 0.22
C LEU A 54 3.71 -1.01 1.75
N TYR A 55 2.90 -0.09 2.29
CA TYR A 55 2.80 0.19 3.72
C TYR A 55 2.39 -1.04 4.53
N TYR A 56 1.27 -1.69 4.15
CA TYR A 56 0.78 -2.85 4.90
C TYR A 56 1.70 -4.06 4.75
N THR A 57 2.27 -4.29 3.56
CA THR A 57 3.19 -5.41 3.36
C THR A 57 4.45 -5.22 4.22
N TYR A 58 4.95 -4.00 4.38
CA TYR A 58 6.13 -3.70 5.18
C TYR A 58 5.89 -3.96 6.67
N ALA A 59 4.74 -3.52 7.19
CA ALA A 59 4.36 -3.76 8.58
C ALA A 59 4.35 -5.27 8.93
N TYR A 60 3.84 -6.12 8.04
CA TYR A 60 3.82 -7.57 8.26
C TYR A 60 5.17 -8.25 8.08
N VAL A 61 6.06 -7.72 7.23
CA VAL A 61 7.43 -8.24 7.08
C VAL A 61 8.28 -7.95 8.33
N ILE A 62 8.06 -6.81 8.98
CA ILE A 62 8.81 -6.39 10.18
C ILE A 62 8.21 -6.93 11.47
N ALA A 63 6.90 -7.20 11.51
CA ALA A 63 6.25 -7.77 12.67
C ALA A 63 6.99 -9.04 13.15
N SER A 64 7.55 -8.96 14.35
CA SER A 64 8.47 -9.97 14.88
C SER A 64 7.81 -11.36 15.00
N GLN A 65 8.63 -12.41 14.92
CA GLN A 65 8.24 -13.82 15.10
C GLN A 65 7.58 -14.14 16.45
N LYS A 66 7.53 -13.18 17.39
CA LYS A 66 6.89 -13.33 18.71
C LYS A 66 5.37 -13.17 18.68
N ALA A 67 4.78 -12.72 17.57
CA ALA A 67 3.33 -12.63 17.43
C ALA A 67 2.71 -14.01 17.18
N ILE A 68 1.49 -14.20 17.69
CA ILE A 68 0.62 -15.37 17.53
C ILE A 68 0.78 -15.98 16.12
N ILE A 69 1.11 -17.27 16.04
CA ILE A 69 1.30 -18.02 14.79
C ILE A 69 -0.04 -18.06 14.03
N SER A 70 -0.30 -17.02 13.23
CA SER A 70 -1.46 -16.98 12.34
C SER A 70 -1.07 -17.53 10.97
N PRO A 71 -2.02 -18.11 10.21
CA PRO A 71 -1.78 -18.56 8.85
C PRO A 71 -1.18 -17.48 7.94
N ARG A 72 -1.56 -16.20 8.17
CA ARG A 72 -1.01 -15.04 7.46
C ARG A 72 0.49 -14.88 7.73
N VAL A 73 0.93 -14.95 8.99
CA VAL A 73 2.36 -14.81 9.34
C VAL A 73 3.19 -15.93 8.72
N ILE A 74 2.68 -17.17 8.74
CA ILE A 74 3.35 -18.32 8.09
C ILE A 74 3.51 -18.09 6.59
N TRP A 75 2.47 -17.58 5.91
CA TRP A 75 2.53 -17.29 4.48
C TRP A 75 3.57 -16.21 4.15
N TYR A 76 3.64 -15.14 4.96
CA TYR A 76 4.64 -14.08 4.81
C TYR A 76 6.08 -14.59 5.00
N GLN A 77 6.30 -15.48 5.98
CA GLN A 77 7.61 -16.10 6.20
C GLN A 77 8.01 -17.01 5.04
N THR A 78 7.07 -17.80 4.51
CA THR A 78 7.29 -18.72 3.40
C THR A 78 7.60 -17.98 2.10
N ASN A 79 6.97 -16.81 1.89
CA ASN A 79 7.10 -16.02 0.65
C ASN A 79 8.00 -14.79 0.80
N LYS A 80 8.89 -14.75 1.80
CA LYS A 80 9.66 -13.56 2.16
C LYS A 80 10.46 -12.95 1.00
N ASN A 81 11.14 -13.78 0.20
CA ASN A 81 11.95 -13.30 -0.94
C ASN A 81 11.07 -12.69 -2.03
N TYR A 82 9.95 -13.33 -2.35
CA TYR A 82 8.96 -12.80 -3.30
C TYR A 82 8.42 -11.45 -2.83
N LEU A 83 8.03 -11.36 -1.55
CA LEU A 83 7.52 -10.13 -0.97
C LEU A 83 8.58 -9.02 -0.97
N PHE A 84 9.84 -9.32 -0.67
CA PHE A 84 10.92 -8.34 -0.72
C PHE A 84 11.11 -7.74 -2.11
N ILE A 85 11.21 -8.57 -3.15
CA ILE A 85 11.33 -8.11 -4.55
C ILE A 85 10.11 -7.26 -4.93
N ARG A 86 8.90 -7.73 -4.58
CA ARG A 86 7.67 -6.99 -4.82
C ARG A 86 7.68 -5.63 -4.12
N GLN A 87 8.15 -5.53 -2.87
CA GLN A 87 8.26 -4.27 -2.16
C GLN A 87 9.23 -3.30 -2.83
N CYS A 88 10.38 -3.79 -3.32
CA CYS A 88 11.31 -2.95 -4.08
C CYS A 88 10.66 -2.41 -5.37
N ILE A 89 9.94 -3.25 -6.12
CA ILE A 89 9.22 -2.82 -7.33
C ILE A 89 8.14 -1.80 -7.00
N LEU A 90 7.31 -2.06 -5.97
CA LEU A 90 6.25 -1.13 -5.55
C LEU A 90 6.83 0.21 -5.08
N ALA A 91 7.97 0.21 -4.38
CA ALA A 91 8.65 1.43 -3.96
C ALA A 91 9.11 2.26 -5.16
N ILE A 92 9.71 1.63 -6.18
CA ILE A 92 10.10 2.30 -7.42
C ILE A 92 8.87 2.89 -8.13
N VAL A 93 7.76 2.14 -8.19
CA VAL A 93 6.51 2.62 -8.80
C VAL A 93 5.94 3.82 -8.04
N ILE A 94 5.97 3.82 -6.71
CA ILE A 94 5.52 4.96 -5.88
C ILE A 94 6.37 6.19 -6.15
N VAL A 95 7.70 6.04 -6.18
CA VAL A 95 8.61 7.16 -6.50
C VAL A 95 8.32 7.69 -7.90
N TYR A 96 8.15 6.81 -8.89
CA TYR A 96 7.83 7.18 -10.26
C TYR A 96 6.50 7.96 -10.36
N LEU A 97 5.43 7.40 -9.79
CA LEU A 97 4.10 8.01 -9.81
C LEU A 97 4.08 9.33 -9.03
N GLY A 98 4.64 9.35 -7.83
CA GLY A 98 4.63 10.52 -6.95
C GLY A 98 5.41 11.70 -7.52
N PHE A 99 6.66 11.47 -7.93
CA PHE A 99 7.52 12.56 -8.40
C PHE A 99 7.27 12.95 -9.85
N PHE A 100 7.15 11.99 -10.77
CA PHE A 100 7.11 12.30 -12.21
C PHE A 100 5.69 12.44 -12.79
N LYS A 101 4.70 11.76 -12.20
CA LYS A 101 3.32 11.81 -12.71
C LYS A 101 2.43 12.76 -11.93
N LEU A 102 2.59 12.82 -10.61
CA LEU A 102 1.77 13.63 -9.73
C LEU A 102 2.46 14.94 -9.31
N ASN A 103 3.73 15.15 -9.69
CA ASN A 103 4.52 16.33 -9.33
C ASN A 103 4.44 16.67 -7.82
N MET A 104 4.41 15.65 -6.96
CA MET A 104 4.27 15.84 -5.51
C MET A 104 5.38 16.75 -4.95
N GLY A 105 6.59 16.68 -5.49
CA GLY A 105 7.70 17.54 -5.07
C GLY A 105 7.41 19.04 -5.25
N THR A 106 6.83 19.46 -6.37
CA THR A 106 6.50 20.86 -6.59
C THR A 106 5.34 21.31 -5.70
N ILE A 107 4.35 20.44 -5.50
CA ILE A 107 3.23 20.69 -4.60
C ILE A 107 3.76 20.94 -3.17
N VAL A 108 4.58 20.02 -2.65
CA VAL A 108 5.16 20.14 -1.30
C VAL A 108 6.00 21.42 -1.16
N LEU A 109 6.82 21.76 -2.16
CA LEU A 109 7.63 22.97 -2.13
C LEU A 109 6.78 24.25 -2.17
N SER A 110 5.65 24.24 -2.89
CA SER A 110 4.72 25.37 -3.00
C SER A 110 3.87 25.63 -1.75
N LEU A 111 3.80 24.69 -0.81
CA LEU A 111 3.02 24.85 0.40
C LEU A 111 3.63 25.89 1.35
N SER A 112 2.75 26.61 2.06
CA SER A 112 3.14 27.54 3.12
C SER A 112 3.86 26.81 4.27
N LEU A 113 4.65 27.55 5.05
CA LEU A 113 5.44 26.98 6.15
C LEU A 113 4.55 26.29 7.20
N SER A 114 3.36 26.85 7.48
CA SER A 114 2.37 26.26 8.39
C SER A 114 1.86 24.89 7.90
N ASN A 115 1.62 24.76 6.59
CA ASN A 115 1.14 23.52 6.01
C ASN A 115 2.24 22.44 5.96
N LYS A 116 3.51 22.85 5.79
CA LYS A 116 4.67 21.96 5.86
C LYS A 116 4.86 21.37 7.27
N LEU A 117 4.63 22.17 8.32
CA LEU A 117 4.71 21.72 9.71
C LEU A 117 3.61 20.71 10.11
N ILE A 118 2.48 20.69 9.42
CA ILE A 118 1.39 19.72 9.67
C ILE A 118 1.67 18.39 8.94
N LEU A 119 2.42 18.42 7.84
CA LEU A 119 2.69 17.25 6.99
C LEU A 119 4.00 16.52 7.33
N CYS A 120 4.96 17.18 7.99
CA CYS A 120 6.22 16.61 8.49
C CYS A 120 6.11 16.19 9.95
#